data_AF-A0A948V2U6-F1
#
_entry.id   AF-A0A948V2U6-F1
#
_cell.length_a   1.000
_cell.length_b   1.000
_cell.length_c   1.000
_cell.angle_alpha   90.00
_cell.angle_beta   90.00
_cell.angle_gamma   90.00
#
_symmetry.space_group_name_H-M   'P 1'
#
loop_
_entity.id
_entity.type
_entity.pdbx_description
1 polymer ?
#
loop_
_entity_poly.entity_id
_entity_poly.type
_entity_poly.pdbx_seq_one_letter_code
_entity_poly.pdbx_strand_id
1 'polypeptide(L)'
;MKEFDELLSVVNRLFSPEGCPWDKQQTLQSMKKYILLEAQEVVEAIDEGDRDHILEEIGDLAIHLISLSLIAKKDGLFSLADPLICAKEKLIRRHPHVFSGLKVNSVEDVLINWEKIKKAEKNKENKPLKNLCLQSEK
;
A
#
# COMPACT_ATOMS: atom_id res chain seq x y z
N MET A 1 9.69 6.40 9.97
CA MET A 1 10.37 5.22 10.55
C MET A 1 11.71 5.23 9.88
N LYS A 2 12.80 5.32 10.64
CA LYS A 2 14.12 5.66 10.07
C LYS A 2 14.48 4.75 8.89
N GLU A 3 14.24 3.45 9.04
CA GLU A 3 14.56 2.41 8.06
C GLU A 3 13.74 2.56 6.77
N PHE A 4 12.45 2.90 6.88
CA PHE A 4 11.61 3.19 5.72
C PHE A 4 12.07 4.44 4.98
N ASP A 5 12.45 5.48 5.72
CA ASP A 5 12.92 6.75 5.14
C ASP A 5 14.29 6.56 4.44
N GLU A 6 15.17 5.72 5.01
CA GLU A 6 16.44 5.32 4.40
C GLU A 6 16.23 4.50 3.12
N LEU A 7 15.34 3.50 3.13
CA LEU A 7 14.99 2.72 1.93
C LEU A 7 14.41 3.62 0.83
N LEU A 8 13.47 4.50 1.20
CA LEU A 8 12.89 5.47 0.27
C LEU A 8 13.96 6.35 -0.36
N SER A 9 14.94 6.81 0.42
CA SER A 9 16.06 7.60 -0.09
C SER A 9 16.91 6.82 -1.10
N VAL A 10 17.21 5.55 -0.82
CA VAL A 10 17.95 4.66 -1.73
C VAL A 10 17.19 4.46 -3.04
N VAL A 11 15.91 4.06 -2.97
CA VAL A 11 15.10 3.86 -4.18
C VAL A 11 14.98 5.17 -4.97
N ASN A 12 14.73 6.30 -4.30
CA ASN A 12 14.67 7.61 -4.96
C ASN A 12 15.98 7.97 -5.67
N ARG A 13 17.15 7.57 -5.14
CA ARG A 13 18.44 7.73 -5.82
C ARG A 13 18.52 6.90 -7.09
N LEU A 14 17.98 5.69 -7.12
CA LEU A 14 17.93 4.84 -8.31
C LEU A 14 17.11 5.50 -9.44
N PHE A 15 16.03 6.20 -9.11
CA PHE A 15 15.19 6.93 -10.07
C PHE A 15 15.72 8.34 -10.44
N SER A 16 16.82 8.80 -9.81
CA SER A 16 17.39 10.12 -10.08
C SER A 16 18.05 10.20 -11.47
N PRO A 17 18.34 11.40 -12.01
CA PRO A 17 19.02 11.54 -13.31
C PRO A 17 20.32 10.73 -13.41
N GLU A 18 21.12 10.73 -12.35
CA GLU A 18 22.39 9.96 -12.21
C GLU A 18 22.18 8.51 -11.74
N GLY A 19 20.92 8.10 -11.57
CA GLY A 19 20.52 6.79 -11.10
C GLY A 19 20.56 5.72 -12.20
N CYS A 20 20.06 4.54 -11.83
CA CYS A 20 20.07 3.35 -12.68
C CYS A 20 19.22 3.56 -13.95
N PRO A 21 19.77 3.27 -15.16
CA PRO A 21 19.02 3.37 -16.41
C PRO A 21 17.76 2.50 -16.45
N TRP A 22 17.81 1.32 -15.83
CA TRP A 22 16.70 0.38 -15.82
C TRP A 22 15.53 0.89 -14.97
N ASP A 23 15.80 1.41 -13.77
CA ASP A 23 14.76 1.96 -12.87
C ASP A 23 14.05 3.16 -13.51
N LYS A 24 14.81 4.08 -14.10
CA LYS A 24 14.25 5.27 -14.79
C LYS A 24 13.28 4.93 -15.91
N GLN A 25 13.49 3.81 -16.60
CA GLN A 25 12.66 3.35 -17.72
C GLN A 25 11.36 2.66 -17.27
N GLN A 26 11.21 2.36 -15.98
CA GLN A 26 10.01 1.68 -15.49
C GLN A 26 8.75 2.55 -15.58
N THR A 27 7.64 1.86 -15.75
CA THR A 27 6.28 2.40 -15.82
C THR A 27 5.37 1.59 -14.91
N LEU A 28 4.20 2.10 -14.53
CA LEU A 28 3.23 1.31 -13.76
C LEU A 28 2.86 -0.01 -14.46
N GLN A 29 2.88 -0.04 -15.80
CA GLN A 29 2.57 -1.23 -16.57
C GLN A 29 3.71 -2.27 -16.53
N SER A 30 4.96 -1.85 -16.62
CA SER A 30 6.11 -2.78 -16.56
C SER A 30 6.30 -3.36 -15.15
N MET A 31 5.92 -2.61 -14.11
CA MET A 31 6.05 -3.04 -12.72
C MET A 31 5.08 -4.15 -12.29
N LYS A 32 3.96 -4.36 -13.01
CA LYS A 32 2.94 -5.34 -12.64
C LYS A 32 3.49 -6.76 -12.44
N LYS A 33 4.43 -7.17 -13.31
CA LYS A 33 5.00 -8.52 -13.25
C LYS A 33 5.87 -8.70 -12.01
N TYR A 34 6.64 -7.68 -11.64
CA TYR A 34 7.52 -7.73 -10.46
C TYR A 34 6.68 -7.81 -9.19
N ILE A 35 5.65 -6.97 -9.05
CA ILE A 35 4.73 -7.05 -7.91
C ILE A 35 4.10 -8.44 -7.74
N LEU A 36 3.77 -9.11 -8.85
CA LEU A 36 3.18 -10.44 -8.79
C LEU A 36 4.20 -11.49 -8.34
N LEU A 37 5.42 -11.46 -8.87
CA LEU A 37 6.49 -12.40 -8.53
C LEU A 37 6.84 -12.30 -7.04
N GLU A 38 7.08 -11.09 -6.57
CA GLU A 38 7.53 -10.82 -5.20
C GLU A 38 6.42 -11.14 -4.19
N ALA A 39 5.16 -10.91 -4.57
CA ALA A 39 4.03 -11.36 -3.76
C ALA A 39 3.89 -12.89 -3.74
N GLN A 40 4.31 -13.60 -4.80
CA GLN A 40 4.38 -15.06 -4.81
C GLN A 40 5.55 -15.56 -3.96
N GLU A 41 6.72 -14.95 -4.07
CA GLU A 41 7.91 -15.29 -3.28
C GLU A 41 7.64 -15.08 -1.78
N VAL A 42 6.96 -13.99 -1.38
CA VAL A 42 6.48 -13.82 0.01
C VAL A 42 5.57 -14.98 0.45
N VAL A 43 4.66 -15.46 -0.40
CA VAL A 43 3.78 -16.58 -0.06
C VAL A 43 4.56 -17.88 0.07
N GLU A 44 5.48 -18.15 -0.87
CA GLU A 44 6.35 -19.32 -0.86
C GLU A 44 7.21 -19.34 0.42
N ALA A 45 7.84 -18.22 0.77
CA ALA A 45 8.64 -18.07 1.98
C ALA A 45 7.83 -18.34 3.26
N ILE A 46 6.56 -17.90 3.30
CA ILE A 46 5.65 -18.18 4.42
C ILE A 46 5.31 -19.68 4.49
N ASP A 47 5.02 -20.31 3.36
CA ASP A 47 4.68 -21.73 3.27
C ASP A 47 5.86 -22.63 3.67
N GLU A 48 7.08 -22.21 3.36
CA GLU A 48 8.33 -22.89 3.75
C GLU A 48 8.67 -22.70 5.24
N GLY A 49 8.13 -21.66 5.88
CA GLY A 49 8.46 -21.29 7.26
C GLY A 49 9.90 -20.80 7.42
N ASP A 50 10.53 -20.36 6.32
CA ASP A 50 11.89 -19.81 6.33
C ASP A 50 11.85 -18.34 6.74
N ARG A 51 12.26 -18.08 7.98
CA ARG A 51 12.28 -16.72 8.54
C ARG A 51 13.10 -15.74 7.71
N ASP A 52 14.26 -16.17 7.21
CA ASP A 52 15.19 -15.25 6.55
C ASP A 52 14.70 -14.94 5.14
N HIS A 53 14.15 -15.94 4.44
CA HIS A 53 13.44 -15.76 3.17
C HIS A 53 12.24 -14.81 3.34
N ILE A 54 11.40 -14.98 4.37
CA ILE A 54 10.27 -14.06 4.64
C ILE A 54 10.74 -12.61 4.81
N LEU A 55 11.88 -12.39 5.47
CA LEU A 55 12.42 -11.04 5.67
C LEU A 55 12.90 -10.40 4.37
N GLU A 56 13.54 -11.19 3.51
CA GLU A 56 14.01 -10.78 2.18
C GLU A 56 12.84 -10.36 1.29
N GLU A 57 11.87 -11.26 1.10
CA GLU A 57 10.76 -11.04 0.16
C GLU A 57 9.80 -9.92 0.59
N ILE A 58 9.61 -9.72 1.90
CA ILE A 58 8.85 -8.55 2.40
C ILE A 58 9.58 -7.25 2.05
N GLY A 59 10.92 -7.26 2.10
CA GLY A 59 11.77 -6.14 1.71
C GLY A 59 11.66 -5.84 0.22
N ASP A 60 11.73 -6.86 -0.62
CA ASP A 60 11.71 -6.71 -2.07
C ASP A 60 10.33 -6.29 -2.59
N LEU A 61 9.25 -6.84 -2.02
CA LEU A 61 7.90 -6.33 -2.25
C LEU A 61 7.77 -4.85 -1.84
N ALA A 62 8.38 -4.44 -0.72
CA ALA A 62 8.37 -3.04 -0.30
C ALA A 62 9.13 -2.12 -1.28
N ILE A 63 10.27 -2.57 -1.83
CA ILE A 63 11.02 -1.85 -2.88
C ILE A 63 10.12 -1.57 -4.08
N HIS A 64 9.36 -2.58 -4.53
CA HIS A 64 8.49 -2.42 -5.69
C HIS A 64 7.26 -1.55 -5.41
N LEU A 65 6.69 -1.58 -4.20
CA LEU A 65 5.61 -0.66 -3.80
C LEU A 65 6.07 0.81 -3.72
N ILE A 66 7.30 1.05 -3.23
CA ILE A 66 7.91 2.39 -3.26
C ILE A 66 8.14 2.83 -4.70
N SER A 67 8.69 1.94 -5.54
CA SER A 67 8.96 2.22 -6.95
C SER A 67 7.71 2.62 -7.72
N LEU A 68 6.57 1.92 -7.50
CA LEU A 68 5.28 2.30 -8.08
C LEU A 68 4.88 3.73 -7.72
N SER A 69 5.08 4.13 -6.47
CA SER A 69 4.73 5.47 -5.98
C SER A 69 5.63 6.56 -6.57
N LEU A 70 6.92 6.26 -6.77
CA LEU A 70 7.85 7.18 -7.44
C LEU A 70 7.51 7.34 -8.93
N ILE A 71 7.16 6.24 -9.61
CA ILE A 71 6.70 6.26 -11.01
C ILE A 71 5.40 7.05 -11.12
N ALA A 72 4.42 6.80 -10.24
CA ALA A 72 3.16 7.55 -10.23
C ALA A 72 3.37 9.05 -9.99
N LYS A 73 4.34 9.41 -9.14
CA LYS A 73 4.72 10.80 -8.90
C LYS A 73 5.36 11.43 -10.14
N LYS A 74 6.26 10.70 -10.82
CA LYS A 74 6.87 11.12 -12.09
C LYS A 74 5.81 11.40 -13.16
N ASP A 75 4.77 10.57 -13.20
CA ASP A 75 3.68 10.65 -14.17
C ASP A 75 2.57 11.65 -13.74
N GLY A 76 2.75 12.37 -12.63
CA GLY A 76 1.80 13.38 -12.15
C GLY A 76 0.47 12.81 -11.63
N LEU A 77 0.45 11.53 -11.25
CA LEU A 77 -0.76 10.83 -10.82
C LEU A 77 -1.03 11.00 -9.32
N PHE A 78 -0.05 10.63 -8.48
CA PHE A 78 -0.11 10.74 -7.02
C PHE A 78 1.29 10.59 -6.42
N SER A 79 1.45 11.01 -5.16
CA SER A 79 2.63 10.84 -4.34
C SER A 79 2.57 9.56 -3.49
N LEU A 80 3.70 9.17 -2.89
CA LEU A 80 3.74 8.07 -1.92
C LEU A 80 2.81 8.27 -0.71
N ALA A 81 2.52 9.52 -0.33
CA ALA A 81 1.66 9.81 0.82
C ALA A 81 0.20 9.44 0.56
N ASP A 82 -0.28 9.61 -0.68
CA ASP A 82 -1.69 9.43 -1.05
C ASP A 82 -2.22 8.00 -0.78
N PRO A 83 -1.58 6.91 -1.25
CA PRO A 83 -2.03 5.56 -0.94
C PRO A 83 -1.96 5.23 0.56
N LEU A 84 -0.98 5.79 1.29
CA LEU A 84 -0.84 5.57 2.73
C LEU A 84 -1.95 6.26 3.53
N ILE A 85 -2.28 7.51 3.18
CA ILE A 85 -3.42 8.24 3.75
C ILE A 85 -4.70 7.47 3.48
N CYS A 86 -4.91 7.04 2.23
CA CYS A 86 -6.08 6.28 1.82
C CYS A 86 -6.21 4.96 2.59
N ALA A 87 -5.11 4.23 2.78
CA ALA A 87 -5.08 3.00 3.57
C ALA A 87 -5.39 3.26 5.05
N LYS A 88 -4.73 4.25 5.66
CA LYS A 88 -4.94 4.65 7.06
C LYS A 88 -6.40 5.02 7.33
N GLU A 89 -6.98 5.93 6.54
CA GLU A 89 -8.35 6.40 6.72
C GLU A 89 -9.37 5.27 6.55
N LYS A 90 -9.16 4.40 5.56
CA LYS A 90 -9.97 3.19 5.36
C LYS A 90 -9.91 2.27 6.57
N LEU A 91 -8.72 2.02 7.12
CA LEU A 91 -8.54 1.15 8.28
C LEU A 91 -9.20 1.73 9.53
N ILE A 92 -9.04 3.03 9.82
CA ILE A 92 -9.71 3.68 10.94
C ILE A 92 -11.22 3.56 10.83
N ARG A 93 -11.77 3.88 9.65
CA ARG A 93 -13.23 3.85 9.42
C ARG A 93 -13.82 2.44 9.50
N ARG A 94 -13.09 1.42 9.03
CA ARG A 94 -13.57 0.03 9.03
C ARG A 94 -13.28 -0.75 10.31
N HIS A 95 -12.53 -0.17 11.26
CA HIS A 95 -12.31 -0.72 12.60
C HIS A 95 -12.86 0.18 13.72
N PRO A 96 -14.16 0.52 13.72
CA PRO A 96 -14.74 1.37 14.78
C PRO A 96 -14.67 0.72 16.17
N HIS A 97 -14.47 -0.59 16.25
CA HIS A 97 -14.26 -1.30 17.50
C HIS A 97 -12.88 -1.04 18.12
N VAL A 98 -11.91 -0.65 17.31
CA VAL A 98 -10.58 -0.21 17.78
C VAL A 98 -10.56 1.32 17.98
N PHE A 99 -11.12 2.08 17.05
CA PHE A 99 -10.91 3.55 16.98
C PHE A 99 -12.12 4.40 17.42
N SER A 100 -13.26 3.80 17.71
CA SER A 100 -14.50 4.54 18.06
C SER A 100 -15.31 3.91 19.19
N GLY A 101 -14.77 2.88 19.86
CA GLY A 101 -15.38 2.24 21.02
C GLY A 101 -16.58 1.34 20.75
N LEU A 102 -16.83 0.96 19.47
CA LEU A 102 -17.87 -0.01 19.15
C LEU A 102 -17.55 -1.36 19.80
N LYS A 103 -18.44 -1.88 20.65
CA LYS A 103 -18.23 -3.20 21.23
C LYS A 103 -18.52 -4.30 20.21
N VAL A 104 -17.63 -5.28 20.15
CA VAL A 104 -17.75 -6.53 19.39
C VAL A 104 -17.45 -7.68 20.34
N ASN A 105 -18.15 -8.80 20.21
CA ASN A 105 -18.00 -9.93 21.14
C ASN A 105 -17.32 -11.15 20.50
N SER A 106 -17.11 -11.13 19.18
CA SER A 106 -16.46 -12.22 18.45
C SER A 106 -15.79 -11.75 17.17
N VAL A 107 -15.02 -12.64 16.54
CA VAL A 107 -14.43 -12.41 15.21
C VAL A 107 -15.53 -12.29 14.16
N GLU A 108 -16.61 -13.05 14.29
CA GLU A 108 -17.77 -12.97 13.41
C GLU A 108 -18.41 -11.57 13.46
N ASP A 109 -18.55 -10.99 14.65
CA ASP A 109 -19.05 -9.60 14.80
C ASP A 109 -18.15 -8.60 14.06
N VAL A 110 -16.82 -8.77 14.14
CA VAL A 110 -15.85 -7.93 13.43
C VAL A 110 -16.04 -8.05 11.92
N LEU A 111 -16.12 -9.27 11.39
CA LEU A 111 -16.30 -9.54 9.95
C LEU A 111 -17.63 -9.01 9.42
N ILE A 112 -18.72 -9.20 10.17
CA ILE A 112 -20.04 -8.67 9.84
C ILE A 112 -19.99 -7.14 9.77
N ASN A 113 -19.36 -6.48 10.74
CA ASN A 113 -19.24 -5.04 10.77
C ASN A 113 -18.37 -4.51 9.62
N TRP A 114 -17.25 -5.18 9.32
CA TRP A 114 -16.38 -4.84 8.19
C TRP A 114 -17.15 -4.86 6.86
N GLU A 115 -17.87 -5.94 6.59
CA GLU A 115 -18.64 -6.08 5.34
C GLU A 115 -19.83 -5.10 5.27
N LYS A 116 -20.50 -4.80 6.40
CA LYS A 116 -21.53 -3.75 6.46
C LYS A 116 -20.97 -2.38 6.09
N ILE A 117 -19.84 -1.98 6.66
CA ILE A 117 -19.19 -0.69 6.38
C ILE A 117 -18.74 -0.63 4.92
N LYS A 118 -18.08 -1.67 4.43
CA LYS A 118 -17.65 -1.80 3.04
C LYS A 118 -18.81 -1.68 2.04
N LYS A 119 -19.98 -2.28 2.33
CA LYS A 119 -21.18 -2.14 1.50
C LYS A 119 -21.74 -0.71 1.54
N ALA A 120 -21.77 -0.08 2.71
CA ALA A 120 -22.24 1.29 2.86
C ALA A 120 -21.33 2.30 2.13
N GLU A 121 -20.03 2.05 2.07
CA GLU A 121 -19.07 2.85 1.27
C GLU A 121 -19.37 2.73 -0.23
N LYS A 122 -19.53 1.51 -0.75
CA LYS A 122 -19.88 1.27 -2.17
C LYS A 122 -21.17 1.96 -2.61
N ASN A 123 -22.17 2.01 -1.74
CA ASN A 123 -23.42 2.70 -2.05
C ASN A 123 -23.28 4.24 -2.08
N LYS A 124 -22.21 4.80 -1.51
CA LYS A 124 -21.85 6.22 -1.59
C LYS A 124 -20.90 6.54 -2.75
N GLU A 125 -20.36 5.52 -3.45
CA GLU A 125 -19.31 5.62 -4.49
C GLU A 125 -19.77 6.15 -5.87
N ASN A 126 -20.93 6.82 -5.98
CA ASN A 126 -21.21 7.66 -7.17
C ASN A 126 -20.41 8.99 -7.18
N LYS A 127 -19.29 9.06 -6.45
CA LYS A 127 -18.34 10.18 -6.46
C LYS A 127 -16.91 9.64 -6.67
N PRO A 128 -16.10 10.32 -7.51
CA PRO A 128 -14.77 9.84 -7.86
C PRO A 128 -13.87 9.68 -6.63
N LEU A 129 -13.02 8.64 -6.64
CA LEU A 129 -12.06 8.25 -5.59
C LEU A 129 -11.19 9.42 -5.06
N LYS A 130 -10.99 10.48 -5.87
CA LYS A 130 -10.38 11.74 -5.44
C LYS A 130 -10.99 12.30 -4.15
N ASN A 131 -12.28 12.10 -3.91
CA ASN A 131 -12.99 12.67 -2.76
C ASN A 131 -12.97 11.79 -1.51
N LEU A 132 -12.43 10.56 -1.56
CA LEU A 132 -12.44 9.64 -0.41
C LEU A 132 -11.12 9.59 0.35
N CYS A 133 -10.01 9.98 -0.29
CA CYS A 133 -8.67 9.87 0.28
C CYS A 133 -7.91 11.22 0.34
N LEU A 134 -8.47 12.31 -0.19
CA LEU A 134 -7.86 13.66 -0.21
C LEU A 134 -8.70 14.72 0.53
N GLN A 135 -9.51 14.34 1.52
CA GLN A 135 -10.33 15.34 2.26
C GLN A 135 -9.55 16.15 3.31
N SER A 136 -8.22 16.10 3.31
CA SER A 136 -7.37 16.79 4.29
C SER A 136 -6.58 17.95 3.68
N GLU A 137 -7.26 18.84 2.93
CA GLU A 137 -6.77 20.20 2.71
C GLU A 137 -7.92 21.20 2.91
N LYS A 138 -7.96 21.76 4.12
CA LYS A 138 -8.44 23.11 4.41
C LYS A 138 -7.41 23.79 5.28
#